data_AF-A0A2V4NNM5-F1
#
_entry.id   AF-A0A2V4NNM5-F1
#
_cell.length_a   1.000
_cell.length_b   1.000
_cell.length_c   1.000
_cell.angle_alpha   90.00
_cell.angle_beta   90.00
_cell.angle_gamma   90.00
#
_symmetry.space_group_name_H-M   'P 1'
#
loop_
_entity.id
_entity.type
_entity.pdbx_description
1 polymer ?
#
loop_
_entity_poly.entity_id
_entity_poly.type
_entity_poly.pdbx_seq_one_letter_code
_entity_poly.pdbx_strand_id
1 'polypeptide(L)' 'MSNRKSALTIRVYRINPATGHRTHLHRETVRLGEPYTRPITNDWPACACPRCLAARAAP' A
#
# COMPACT_ATOMS: atom_id res chain seq x y z
N MET A 1 -12.71 -32.97 6.31
CA MET A 1 -11.99 -31.83 6.90
C MET A 1 -11.39 -30.99 5.79
N SER A 2 -11.81 -29.72 5.65
CA SER A 2 -11.31 -28.80 4.62
C SER A 2 -9.87 -28.39 4.96
N ASN A 3 -8.88 -28.93 4.26
CA ASN A 3 -7.45 -28.64 4.46
C ASN A 3 -7.01 -27.31 3.81
N ARG A 4 -7.89 -26.30 3.80
CA ARG A 4 -7.55 -24.97 3.27
C ARG A 4 -6.72 -24.25 4.32
N LYS A 5 -5.40 -24.39 4.23
CA LYS A 5 -4.46 -23.53 4.95
C LYS A 5 -4.77 -22.08 4.56
N SER A 6 -5.22 -21.27 5.51
CA SER A 6 -5.49 -19.85 5.28
C SER A 6 -4.24 -19.17 4.74
N ALA A 7 -4.37 -18.47 3.60
CA ALA A 7 -3.29 -17.77 2.95
C ALA A 7 -3.75 -16.33 2.66
N LEU A 8 -2.94 -15.35 3.07
CA LEU A 8 -3.15 -13.94 2.74
C LEU A 8 -2.35 -13.63 1.47
N THR A 9 -2.97 -12.97 0.50
CA THR A 9 -2.24 -12.45 -0.67
C THR A 9 -2.10 -10.94 -0.55
N ILE A 10 -0.87 -10.45 -0.57
CA ILE A 10 -0.54 -9.03 -0.56
C ILE A 10 -0.19 -8.62 -1.98
N ARG A 11 -0.79 -7.52 -2.45
CA ARG A 11 -0.47 -6.92 -3.74
C ARG A 11 -0.22 -5.44 -3.57
N VAL A 12 0.91 -4.96 -4.08
CA VAL A 12 1.30 -3.56 -4.05
C VAL A 12 1.14 -2.97 -5.44
N TYR A 13 0.48 -1.82 -5.51
CA TYR A 13 0.25 -1.09 -6.75
C TYR A 13 0.74 0.35 -6.61
N ARG A 14 1.28 0.89 -7.69
CA ARG A 14 1.42 2.35 -7.87
C ARG A 14 0.18 2.86 -8.59
N ILE A 15 -0.38 3.96 -8.11
CA ILE A 15 -1.51 4.65 -8.74
C ILE A 15 -0.95 5.86 -9.48
N ASN A 16 -1.26 5.99 -10.77
CA ASN A 16 -1.00 7.22 -11.50
C ASN A 16 -2.00 8.30 -11.02
N PRO A 17 -1.54 9.45 -10.48
CA PRO A 17 -2.44 10.45 -9.92
C PRO A 17 -3.24 11.22 -10.98
N ALA A 18 -2.75 11.30 -12.22
CA ALA A 18 -3.41 12.01 -13.30
C ALA A 18 -4.50 11.16 -13.98
N THR A 19 -4.28 9.84 -14.10
CA THR A 19 -5.17 8.95 -14.85
C THR A 19 -5.91 7.94 -13.97
N GLY A 20 -5.51 7.77 -12.71
CA GLY A 20 -6.02 6.73 -11.81
C GLY A 20 -5.56 5.31 -12.15
N HIS A 21 -4.73 5.14 -13.19
CA HIS A 21 -4.29 3.82 -13.64
C HIS A 21 -3.41 3.13 -12.59
N ARG A 22 -3.65 1.84 -12.35
CA ARG A 22 -2.90 1.02 -11.39
C ARG A 22 -1.81 0.22 -12.09
N THR A 23 -0.57 0.41 -11.67
CA THR A 23 0.57 -0.41 -12.10
C THR A 23 0.94 -1.37 -10.98
N HIS A 24 0.89 -2.68 -11.25
CA HIS A 24 1.27 -3.70 -10.29
C HIS A 24 2.77 -3.68 -10.05
N LEU A 25 3.18 -3.57 -8.79
CA LEU A 25 4.60 -3.53 -8.41
C LEU A 25 5.05 -4.84 -7.76
N HIS A 26 4.19 -5.45 -6.95
CA HIS A 26 4.61 -6.59 -6.14
C HIS A 26 3.43 -7.48 -5.74
N ARG A 27 3.65 -8.79 -5.68
CA ARG A 27 2.71 -9.80 -5.19
C ARG A 27 3.43 -10.78 -4.28
N GLU A 28 2.85 -11.02 -3.12
CA GLU A 28 3.35 -11.95 -2.12
C GLU A 28 2.19 -12.76 -1.53
N THR A 29 2.46 -14.00 -1.15
CA THR A 29 1.50 -14.85 -0.44
C THR A 29 2.08 -15.17 0.93
N VAL A 30 1.43 -14.69 1.98
CA VAL A 30 1.79 -14.98 3.37
C VAL A 30 1.00 -16.19 3.83
N ARG A 31 1.70 -17.26 4.21
CA ARG A 31 1.07 -18.48 4.74
C ARG A 31 0.79 -18.33 6.24
N LEU A 32 -0.21 -19.05 6.74
CA LEU A 32 -0.48 -19.12 8.17
C LEU A 32 0.75 -19.66 8.92
N GLY A 33 1.25 -18.90 9.90
CA GLY A 33 2.42 -19.24 10.71
C GLY A 33 3.76 -18.71 10.18
N GLU A 34 3.77 -18.07 9.00
CA GLU A 34 4.96 -17.41 8.46
C GLU A 34 5.11 -16.01 9.07
N PRO A 35 6.27 -15.65 9.65
CA PRO A 35 6.47 -14.32 10.23
C PRO A 35 6.50 -13.26 9.12
N TYR A 36 5.43 -12.46 9.05
CA TYR A 36 5.35 -11.30 8.17
C TYR A 36 6.03 -10.09 8.84
N THR A 37 7.17 -9.66 8.29
CA THR A 37 8.04 -8.64 8.90
C THR A 37 8.05 -7.30 8.17
N ARG A 38 7.37 -7.15 7.03
CA ARG A 38 7.28 -5.82 6.41
C ARG A 38 6.44 -4.93 7.31
N PRO A 39 6.99 -3.82 7.84
CA PRO A 39 6.17 -2.92 8.62
C PRO A 39 5.13 -2.32 7.67
N ILE A 40 3.85 -2.60 7.94
CA ILE A 40 2.78 -1.74 7.46
C ILE A 40 2.94 -0.47 8.28
N THR A 41 3.81 0.44 7.84
CA THR A 41 4.00 1.72 8.49
C THR A 41 2.79 2.60 8.19
N ASN A 42 2.29 3.31 9.19
CA ASN A 42 1.35 4.42 8.98
C ASN A 42 2.05 5.68 8.43
N ASP A 43 3.29 5.54 7.95
CA ASP A 43 4.04 6.62 7.32
C ASP A 43 3.47 6.89 5.93
N TRP A 44 2.62 7.91 5.86
CA TRP A 44 2.13 8.45 4.62
C TRP A 44 3.02 9.62 4.20
N PRO A 45 3.43 9.72 2.92
CA PRO A 45 4.13 10.90 2.45
C PRO A 45 3.23 12.12 2.67
N ALA A 46 3.85 13.25 2.97
CA ALA A 46 3.15 14.50 3.14
C ALA A 46 2.28 14.76 1.90
N CYS A 47 0.97 14.96 2.07
CA CYS A 47 0.03 15.16 0.97
C CYS A 47 0.53 16.23 -0.02
N ALA A 48 0.61 15.91 -1.30
CA ALA A 48 1.16 16.77 -2.36
C ALA A 48 0.07 17.40 -3.26
N CYS A 49 -1.20 17.38 -2.84
CA CYS A 49 -2.25 18.01 -3.64
C CYS A 49 -2.15 19.55 -3.60
N PRO A 50 -2.64 20.28 -4.62
CA PRO A 50 -2.53 21.75 -4.68
C PRO A 50 -3.02 22.47 -3.42
N ARG A 51 -4.13 21.99 -2.84
CA ARG A 51 -4.68 22.51 -1.57
C ARG A 51 -3.70 22.38 -0.40
N CYS A 52 -3.08 21.20 -0.25
CA CYS A 52 -2.15 20.94 0.86
C CYS A 52 -0.79 21.58 0.64
N LEU A 53 -0.34 21.75 -0.61
CA LEU A 53 0.86 22.51 -0.93
C LEU A 53 0.68 24.00 -0.60
N ALA A 54 -0.45 24.60 -0.98
CA ALA A 54 -0.77 25.99 -0.66
C ALA A 54 -0.83 26.23 0.86
N ALA A 55 -1.48 25.33 1.61
CA ALA A 55 -1.57 25.44 3.07
C ALA A 55 -0.21 25.39 3.78
N ARG A 56 0.79 24.69 3.23
CA ARG A 56 2.15 24.63 3.80
C ARG A 56 3.00 25.85 3.47
N ALA A 57 2.65 26.58 2.42
CA ALA A 57 3.37 27.77 1.97
C ALA A 57 2.89 29.06 2.65
N ALA A 58 1.80 28.98 3.43
CA ALA A 58 1.33 30.09 4.26
C ALA A 58 2.26 30.26 5.49
N PRO A 59 2.68 31.50 5.83
CA PRO A 59 3.55 31.80 6.96
C PRO A 59 2.90 31.54 8.33
#